data_AF-A0A957PZ43-F1
#
_entry.id   AF-A0A957PZ43-F1
#
_cell.length_a   1.000
_cell.length_b   1.000
_cell.length_c   1.000
_cell.angle_alpha   90.00
_cell.angle_beta   90.00
_cell.angle_gamma   90.00
#
_symmetry.space_group_name_H-M   'P 1'
#
loop_
_entity.id
_entity.type
_entity.pdbx_description
1 polymer ?
#
loop_
_entity_poly.entity_id
_entity_poly.type
_entity_poly.pdbx_seq_one_letter_code
_entity_poly.pdbx_strand_id
1 'polypeptide(L)'
;SGRCRIHSASGNSPTVSSRLPVKKETMNTFAEVAQSQVVRYSANREFTQGILVFTDERRLLFEHTSRENRWAKAWRAGSLADRCCQLLQQFRLNAKHLQLYFADGSDVEFTT
;
A
#
# COMPACT_ATOMS: atom_id res chain seq x y z
N SER A 1 -11.05 15.14 0.03
CA SER A 1 -10.32 13.87 0.16
C SER A 1 -11.32 12.72 0.32
N GLY A 2 -11.42 11.83 -0.67
CA GLY A 2 -12.35 10.69 -0.69
C GLY A 2 -11.76 9.44 -0.02
N ARG A 3 -12.61 8.54 0.49
CA ARG A 3 -12.18 7.20 0.90
C ARG A 3 -12.09 6.31 -0.34
N CYS A 4 -10.98 5.60 -0.50
CA CYS A 4 -10.84 4.57 -1.53
C CYS A 4 -11.43 3.27 -0.95
N ARG A 5 -12.56 2.80 -1.51
CA ARG A 5 -13.12 1.50 -1.15
C ARG A 5 -12.30 0.41 -1.82
N ILE A 6 -11.80 -0.51 -1.02
CA ILE A 6 -10.95 -1.61 -1.46
C ILE A 6 -11.84 -2.86 -1.53
N HIS A 7 -12.19 -3.29 -2.75
CA HIS A 7 -12.97 -4.51 -2.94
C HIS A 7 -12.11 -5.72 -2.56
N SER A 8 -12.64 -6.58 -1.70
CA SER A 8 -11.97 -7.84 -1.35
C SER A 8 -12.07 -8.80 -2.53
N ALA A 9 -11.08 -8.81 -3.43
CA ALA A 9 -10.94 -9.87 -4.40
C ALA A 9 -10.48 -11.16 -3.68
N SER A 10 -11.32 -12.20 -3.77
CA SER A 10 -10.95 -13.58 -3.44
C SER A 10 -9.86 -14.05 -4.40
N GLY A 11 -8.95 -14.88 -3.90
CA GLY A 11 -7.61 -15.09 -4.44
C GLY A 11 -7.49 -15.58 -5.87
N ASN A 12 -6.33 -15.28 -6.46
CA ASN A 12 -5.61 -16.22 -7.30
C ASN A 12 -4.12 -15.81 -7.36
N SER A 13 -3.23 -16.69 -6.89
CA SER A 13 -1.78 -16.52 -7.02
C SER A 13 -1.30 -17.29 -8.26
N PRO A 14 -0.61 -16.67 -9.22
CA PRO A 14 0.16 -17.42 -10.19
C PRO A 14 1.61 -17.58 -9.72
N THR A 15 2.04 -18.83 -9.56
CA THR A 15 3.43 -19.25 -9.44
C THR A 15 4.12 -19.17 -10.80
N VAL A 16 5.24 -18.44 -10.95
CA VAL A 16 6.27 -18.74 -11.97
C VAL A 16 7.69 -18.38 -11.48
N SER A 17 8.63 -19.22 -11.94
CA SER A 17 10.02 -19.42 -11.56
C SER A 17 11.05 -18.61 -12.39
N SER A 18 12.14 -18.20 -11.70
CA SER A 18 13.56 -17.95 -12.08
C SER A 18 14.04 -17.52 -13.49
N ARG A 19 14.83 -16.41 -13.59
CA ARG A 19 16.27 -16.33 -13.99
C ARG A 19 16.78 -14.92 -14.41
N LEU A 20 17.96 -14.57 -13.85
CA LEU A 20 19.04 -13.64 -14.25
C LEU A 20 18.80 -12.10 -14.38
N PRO A 21 19.75 -11.25 -13.91
CA PRO A 21 19.60 -9.80 -13.91
C PRO A 21 20.06 -9.17 -15.23
N VAL A 22 19.12 -8.61 -15.99
CA VAL A 22 19.41 -7.61 -17.03
C VAL A 22 19.56 -6.25 -16.34
N LYS A 23 20.64 -5.51 -16.61
CA LYS A 23 20.74 -4.08 -16.22
C LYS A 23 19.62 -3.32 -16.94
N LYS A 24 18.49 -3.15 -16.27
CA LYS A 24 17.28 -2.48 -16.79
C LYS A 24 17.37 -1.00 -16.46
N GLU A 25 17.40 -0.17 -17.50
CA GLU A 25 16.92 1.21 -17.43
C GLU A 25 15.55 1.18 -16.72
N THR A 26 15.51 1.70 -15.50
CA THR A 26 14.51 1.28 -14.51
C THR A 26 13.21 2.04 -14.75
N MET A 27 12.23 1.40 -15.39
CA MET A 27 10.84 1.80 -15.19
C MET A 27 10.50 1.51 -13.72
N ASN A 28 10.66 2.50 -12.85
CA ASN A 28 10.29 2.36 -11.44
C ASN A 28 8.80 2.03 -11.37
N THR A 29 8.50 0.89 -10.76
CA THR A 29 7.13 0.52 -10.38
C THR A 29 6.58 1.52 -9.37
N PHE A 30 5.25 1.60 -9.26
CA PHE A 30 4.67 2.50 -8.27
C PHE A 30 5.01 2.08 -6.83
N ALA A 31 5.18 0.77 -6.58
CA ALA A 31 5.67 0.26 -5.30
C ALA A 31 7.04 0.84 -4.92
N GLU A 32 8.01 0.87 -5.83
CA GLU A 32 9.34 1.44 -5.59
C GLU A 32 9.26 2.94 -5.30
N VAL A 33 8.41 3.67 -6.04
CA VAL A 33 8.16 5.09 -5.77
C VAL A 33 7.56 5.26 -4.37
N ALA A 34 6.51 4.51 -4.03
CA ALA A 34 5.87 4.60 -2.72
C ALA A 34 6.87 4.26 -1.58
N GLN A 35 7.67 3.20 -1.75
CA GLN A 35 8.66 2.78 -0.77
C GLN A 35 9.70 3.87 -0.51
N SER A 36 10.23 4.49 -1.58
CA SER A 36 11.25 5.54 -1.46
C SER A 36 10.76 6.82 -0.77
N GLN A 37 9.43 7.01 -0.69
CA GLN A 37 8.81 8.23 -0.19
C GLN A 37 8.14 8.04 1.19
N VAL A 38 8.03 6.81 1.68
CA VAL A 38 7.53 6.54 3.04
C VAL A 38 8.67 6.68 4.02
N VAL A 39 8.48 7.51 5.04
CA VAL A 39 9.48 7.74 6.10
C VAL A 39 9.09 7.07 7.42
N ARG A 40 7.82 6.70 7.58
CA ARG A 40 7.33 6.04 8.79
C ARG A 40 6.08 5.22 8.53
N TYR A 41 6.05 4.05 9.14
CA TYR A 41 4.86 3.22 9.29
C TYR A 41 4.53 3.06 10.78
N SER A 42 3.25 3.05 11.13
CA SER A 42 2.77 2.75 12.47
C SER A 42 1.39 2.09 12.39
N ALA A 43 1.13 1.12 13.26
CA ALA A 43 -0.17 0.47 13.40
C ALA A 43 -0.66 0.54 14.86
N ASN A 44 -1.97 0.46 15.06
CA ASN A 44 -2.52 0.30 16.41
C ASN A 44 -2.25 -1.12 16.94
N ARG A 45 -2.41 -1.30 18.26
CA ARG A 45 -2.11 -2.56 18.96
C ARG A 45 -2.91 -3.76 18.43
N GLU A 46 -4.13 -3.51 17.95
CA GLU A 46 -5.02 -4.54 17.41
C GLU A 46 -4.75 -4.82 15.93
N PHE A 47 -3.82 -4.08 15.30
CA PHE A 47 -3.51 -4.12 13.88
C PHE A 47 -4.75 -3.97 13.01
N THR A 48 -5.74 -3.20 13.44
CA THR A 48 -6.97 -2.89 12.70
C THR A 48 -6.88 -1.54 11.99
N GLN A 49 -5.92 -0.69 12.39
CA GLN A 49 -5.67 0.62 11.82
C GLN A 49 -4.18 0.84 11.61
N GLY A 50 -3.82 1.51 10.50
CA GLY A 50 -2.45 1.79 10.12
C GLY A 50 -2.28 3.20 9.56
N ILE A 51 -1.07 3.74 9.67
CA ILE A 51 -0.68 5.04 9.16
C ILE A 51 0.65 4.90 8.43
N LEU A 52 0.67 5.29 7.16
CA LEU A 52 1.91 5.59 6.43
C LEU A 52 2.10 7.09 6.37
N VAL A 53 3.30 7.55 6.75
CA VAL A 53 3.73 8.94 6.65
C VAL A 53 4.75 9.05 5.52
N PHE A 54 4.49 9.98 4.61
CA PHE A 54 5.34 10.27 3.46
C PHE A 54 6.32 11.42 3.78
N THR A 55 7.35 11.59 2.96
CA THR A 55 8.37 12.65 3.04
C THR A 55 7.78 14.06 3.09
N ASP A 56 6.61 14.28 2.48
CA ASP A 56 5.85 15.53 2.48
C ASP A 56 4.93 15.70 3.70
N GLU A 57 5.14 14.88 4.74
CA GLU A 57 4.34 14.74 5.96
C GLU A 57 2.86 14.40 5.74
N ARG A 58 2.49 14.03 4.51
CA ARG A 58 1.13 13.55 4.21
C ARG A 58 0.98 12.11 4.66
N ARG A 59 -0.28 11.76 4.91
CA ARG A 59 -0.62 10.48 5.53
C ARG A 59 -1.59 9.71 4.67
N LEU A 60 -1.32 8.41 4.55
CA LEU A 60 -2.28 7.41 4.07
C LEU A 60 -2.73 6.59 5.28
N LEU A 61 -4.03 6.64 5.55
CA LEU A 61 -4.67 5.96 6.67
C LEU A 61 -5.32 4.66 6.18
N PHE A 62 -5.26 3.62 7.01
CA PHE A 62 -5.82 2.30 6.74
C PHE A 62 -6.74 1.87 7.87
N GLU A 63 -7.82 1.19 7.54
CA GLU A 63 -8.70 0.52 8.50
C GLU A 63 -9.25 -0.78 7.91
N HIS A 64 -9.28 -1.85 8.70
CA HIS A 64 -9.87 -3.15 8.31
C HIS A 64 -10.54 -3.88 9.49
N THR A 65 -11.40 -3.20 10.24
CA THR A 65 -12.09 -3.83 11.39
C THR A 65 -13.13 -4.87 10.98
N SER A 66 -13.64 -4.81 9.76
CA SER A 66 -14.56 -5.81 9.20
C SER A 66 -14.42 -5.87 7.67
N ARG A 67 -15.05 -6.85 7.02
CA ARG A 67 -15.09 -6.92 5.53
C ARG A 67 -15.69 -5.65 4.91
N GLU A 68 -16.68 -5.07 5.59
CA GLU A 68 -17.43 -3.89 5.16
C GLU A 68 -16.69 -2.59 5.49
N ASN A 69 -15.85 -2.64 6.53
CA ASN A 69 -15.07 -1.53 7.03
C ASN A 69 -13.58 -1.72 6.73
N ARG A 70 -13.29 -1.99 5.45
CA ARG A 70 -11.95 -2.09 4.87
C ARG A 70 -11.72 -0.96 3.89
N TRP A 71 -10.91 0.03 4.27
CA TRP A 71 -10.66 1.21 3.46
C TRP A 71 -9.24 1.75 3.62
N ALA A 72 -8.80 2.50 2.60
CA ALA A 72 -7.65 3.38 2.68
C ALA A 72 -8.11 4.83 2.40
N LYS A 73 -7.46 5.81 3.03
CA LYS A 73 -7.80 7.24 2.85
C LYS A 73 -6.56 8.10 2.91
N ALA A 74 -6.35 8.89 1.87
CA ALA A 74 -5.38 9.97 1.90
C ALA A 74 -5.90 11.17 2.69
N TRP A 75 -5.03 11.76 3.51
CA TRP A 75 -5.39 12.95 4.28
C TRP A 75 -5.71 14.16 3.39
N ARG A 76 -4.90 14.37 2.34
CA ARG A 76 -5.00 15.52 1.42
C ARG A 76 -5.01 15.02 -0.03
N ALA A 77 -5.88 15.59 -0.85
CA ALA A 77 -5.94 15.30 -2.28
C ALA A 77 -4.72 15.87 -3.03
N GLY A 78 -4.35 15.24 -4.16
CA GLY A 78 -3.24 15.69 -5.00
C GLY A 78 -1.84 15.45 -4.44
N SER A 79 -1.72 14.72 -3.32
CA SER A 79 -0.43 14.28 -2.77
C SER A 79 -0.05 12.88 -3.26
N LEU A 80 1.17 12.46 -2.96
CA LEU A 80 1.57 11.08 -3.22
C LEU A 80 0.71 10.08 -2.43
N ALA A 81 0.30 10.40 -1.20
CA ALA A 81 -0.63 9.58 -0.43
C ALA A 81 -2.00 9.42 -1.14
N ASP A 82 -2.48 10.46 -1.81
CA ASP A 82 -3.70 10.42 -2.64
C ASP A 82 -3.51 9.52 -3.85
N ARG A 83 -2.39 9.65 -4.55
CA ARG A 83 -2.04 8.78 -5.67
C ARG A 83 -1.88 7.32 -5.25
N CYS A 84 -1.24 7.05 -4.11
CA CYS A 84 -1.19 5.73 -3.50
C CYS A 84 -2.59 5.19 -3.25
N CYS A 85 -3.48 5.98 -2.64
CA CYS A 85 -4.88 5.57 -2.40
C CYS A 85 -5.62 5.21 -3.70
N GLN A 86 -5.44 6.01 -4.75
CA GLN A 86 -6.09 5.80 -6.05
C GLN A 86 -5.59 4.55 -6.78
N LEU A 87 -4.30 4.23 -6.65
CA LEU A 87 -3.68 3.07 -7.30
C LEU A 87 -3.73 1.81 -6.43
N LEU A 88 -4.09 1.92 -5.15
CA LEU A 88 -4.16 0.79 -4.23
C LEU A 88 -5.33 -0.13 -4.61
N GLN A 89 -5.01 -1.36 -5.02
CA GLN A 89 -6.01 -2.39 -5.27
C GLN A 89 -6.36 -3.17 -4.01
N GLN A 90 -5.38 -3.45 -3.17
CA GLN A 90 -5.55 -4.23 -1.94
C GLN A 90 -4.46 -3.84 -0.93
N PHE A 91 -4.76 -4.00 0.37
CA PHE A 91 -3.73 -3.96 1.41
C PHE A 91 -3.95 -5.08 2.42
N ARG A 92 -2.89 -5.61 3.02
CA ARG A 92 -2.95 -6.54 4.14
C ARG A 92 -2.30 -5.87 5.34
N LEU A 93 -3.11 -5.59 6.36
CA LEU A 93 -2.61 -5.14 7.65
C LEU A 93 -2.69 -6.31 8.64
N ASN A 94 -1.56 -6.65 9.26
CA ASN A 94 -1.52 -7.67 10.31
C ASN A 94 -0.38 -7.38 11.29
N ALA A 95 -0.20 -8.26 12.28
CA ALA A 95 0.80 -8.11 13.33
C ALA A 95 2.25 -8.03 12.85
N LYS A 96 2.54 -8.49 11.62
CA LYS A 96 3.90 -8.53 11.06
C LYS A 96 4.21 -7.34 10.17
N HIS A 97 3.26 -6.96 9.30
CA HIS A 97 3.49 -5.96 8.27
C HIS A 97 2.20 -5.28 7.81
N LEU A 98 2.38 -4.14 7.14
CA LEU A 98 1.45 -3.60 6.17
C LEU A 98 1.99 -3.90 4.77
N GLN A 99 1.26 -4.70 3.99
CA GLN A 99 1.57 -4.95 2.58
C GLN A 99 0.55 -4.24 1.69
N LEU A 100 1.02 -3.53 0.67
CA LEU A 100 0.19 -2.81 -0.30
C LEU A 100 0.35 -3.46 -1.68
N TYR A 101 -0.77 -3.64 -2.38
CA TYR A 101 -0.82 -4.16 -3.75
C TYR A 101 -1.41 -3.08 -4.66
N PHE A 102 -0.68 -2.69 -5.69
CA PHE A 102 -1.05 -1.62 -6.60
C PHE A 102 -1.60 -2.13 -7.92
N ALA A 103 -2.26 -1.24 -8.65
CA ALA A 103 -2.92 -1.57 -9.90
C ALA A 103 -1.98 -1.92 -11.06
N ASP A 104 -0.72 -1.54 -10.97
CA ASP A 104 0.34 -1.94 -11.90
C ASP A 104 0.87 -3.36 -11.63
N GLY A 105 0.32 -4.06 -10.62
CA GLY A 105 0.73 -5.39 -10.19
C GLY A 105 1.94 -5.40 -9.26
N SER A 106 2.50 -4.23 -8.92
CA SER A 106 3.59 -4.12 -7.95
C SER A 106 3.07 -4.15 -6.52
N ASP A 107 3.94 -4.57 -5.59
CA ASP A 107 3.64 -4.59 -4.16
C ASP A 107 4.81 -4.08 -3.32
N VAL A 108 4.50 -3.59 -2.12
CA VAL A 108 5.48 -3.11 -1.15
C VAL A 108 5.06 -3.51 0.26
N GLU A 109 6.03 -3.87 1.09
CA GLU A 109 5.85 -4.22 2.49
C GLU A 109 6.49 -3.15 3.40
N PHE A 110 5.79 -2.82 4.48
CA PHE A 110 6.28 -1.97 5.57
C PHE A 110 6.16 -2.70 6.91
N THR A 111 7.23 -2.67 7.69
CA THR A 111 7.32 -3.19 9.05
C THR A 111 7.52 -2.04 10.04
N THR A 112 7.03 -2.22 11.28
CA THR A 112 7.10 -1.21 12.35
C THR A 112 8.50 -1.12 12.95
#